data_AF-A0A945Z2H8-F1
#
_entry.id   AF-A0A945Z2H8-F1
#
_cell.length_a   1.000
_cell.length_b   1.000
_cell.length_c   1.000
_cell.angle_alpha   90.00
_cell.angle_beta   90.00
_cell.angle_gamma   90.00
#
_symmetry.space_group_name_H-M   'P 1'
#
loop_
_entity.id
_entity.type
_entity.pdbx_description
1 polymer ?
#
loop_
_entity_poly.entity_id
_entity_poly.type
_entity_poly.pdbx_seq_one_letter_code
_entity_poly.pdbx_strand_id
1 'polypeptide(L)' 'MSVFIIAEIGINHNGNLQIARDLIKLAKEVGCDAIKFQKRTVDLLYSKELLDTSRESPWGTTQREQKDGLEF' A
#
# COMPACT_ATOMS: atom_id res chain seq x y z
N MET A 1 8.65 -30.07 -7.06
CA MET A 1 8.66 -28.62 -6.78
C MET A 1 7.59 -28.34 -5.73
N SER A 2 7.93 -27.59 -4.68
CA SER A 2 6.94 -27.08 -3.73
C SER A 2 6.28 -25.81 -4.29
N VAL A 3 5.03 -25.55 -3.90
CA VAL A 3 4.35 -24.29 -4.23
C VAL A 3 5.05 -23.15 -3.49
N PHE A 4 5.29 -22.03 -4.18
CA PHE A 4 5.81 -20.80 -3.59
C PHE A 4 4.66 -19.85 -3.29
N ILE A 5 4.47 -19.49 -2.02
CA ILE A 5 3.34 -18.70 -1.53
C ILE A 5 3.79 -17.28 -1.25
N ILE A 6 3.16 -16.32 -1.92
CA ILE A 6 3.41 -14.88 -1.73
C ILE A 6 2.20 -14.27 -1.02
N ALA A 7 2.42 -13.66 0.14
CA ALA A 7 1.44 -12.82 0.80
C ALA A 7 1.39 -11.43 0.15
N GLU A 8 0.31 -11.15 -0.58
CA GLU A 8 0.06 -9.82 -1.17
C GLU A 8 -0.41 -8.84 -0.10
N ILE A 9 0.52 -8.06 0.46
CA ILE A 9 0.20 -6.98 1.40
C ILE A 9 -0.37 -5.77 0.66
N GLY A 10 0.14 -5.48 -0.54
CA GLY A 10 -0.34 -4.37 -1.36
C GLY A 10 -0.22 -3.03 -0.63
N ILE A 11 -1.37 -2.38 -0.38
CA ILE A 11 -1.51 -1.12 0.37
C ILE A 11 -2.21 -1.28 1.74
N ASN A 12 -2.38 -2.51 2.21
CA ASN A 12 -3.17 -2.81 3.42
C ASN A 12 -2.53 -2.29 4.73
N HIS A 13 -1.32 -1.74 4.65
CA HIS A 13 -0.66 -1.05 5.75
C HIS A 13 -1.23 0.36 6.02
N ASN A 14 -2.08 0.90 5.14
CA ASN A 14 -2.73 2.21 5.31
C ASN A 14 -1.73 3.33 5.67
N GLY A 15 -0.60 3.41 4.95
CA GLY A 15 0.45 4.40 5.24
C GLY A 15 1.17 4.25 6.58
N ASN A 16 0.84 3.21 7.38
CA ASN A 16 1.37 3.03 8.72
C ASN A 16 2.47 1.95 8.74
N LEU A 17 3.70 2.37 9.07
CA LEU A 17 4.86 1.47 9.10
C LEU A 17 4.75 0.37 10.17
N GLN A 18 4.05 0.63 11.28
CA GLN A 18 3.84 -0.37 12.31
C GLN A 18 2.92 -1.49 11.78
N ILE A 19 1.81 -1.12 11.13
CA ILE A 19 0.92 -2.09 10.47
C ILE A 19 1.67 -2.89 9.40
N ALA A 20 2.52 -2.24 8.59
CA ALA A 20 3.34 -2.93 7.59
C ALA A 20 4.24 -4.01 8.23
N ARG A 21 4.90 -3.69 9.35
CA ARG A 21 5.74 -4.64 10.10
C ARG A 21 4.93 -5.79 10.68
N ASP A 22 3.74 -5.52 11.20
CA ASP A 22 2.88 -6.54 11.78
C ASP A 22 2.34 -7.49 10.69
N LEU A 23 2.03 -6.99 9.50
CA LEU A 23 1.67 -7.81 8.34
C LEU A 23 2.82 -8.69 7.85
N ILE A 24 4.06 -8.20 7.88
CA ILE A 24 5.26 -9.00 7.56
C ILE A 24 5.43 -10.16 8.55
N LYS A 25 5.29 -9.88 9.86
CA LYS A 25 5.38 -10.91 10.90
C LYS A 25 4.29 -11.96 10.73
N LEU A 26 3.04 -11.53 10.51
CA LEU A 26 1.92 -12.43 10.28
C LEU A 26 2.16 -13.34 9.07
N ALA A 27 2.61 -12.79 7.94
CA ALA A 27 2.94 -13.58 6.76
C ALA A 27 4.01 -14.65 7.04
N LYS A 28 5.02 -14.32 7.86
CA LYS A 28 6.05 -15.27 8.28
C LYS A 28 5.47 -16.36 9.20
N GLU A 29 4.61 -15.98 10.14
CA GLU A 29 3.98 -16.90 11.10
C GLU A 29 3.06 -17.92 10.41
N VAL A 30 2.33 -17.52 9.37
CA VAL A 30 1.46 -18.43 8.59
C VAL A 30 2.21 -19.26 7.54
N GLY A 31 3.53 -19.07 7.43
CA GLY A 31 4.39 -19.88 6.56
C GLY A 31 4.44 -19.44 5.09
N CYS A 32 4.17 -18.17 4.77
CA CYS A 32 4.42 -17.65 3.43
C CYS A 32 5.94 -17.57 3.14
N ASP A 33 6.31 -17.80 1.88
CA ASP A 33 7.70 -17.75 1.44
C ASP A 33 8.18 -16.30 1.21
N ALA A 34 7.28 -15.44 0.77
CA ALA A 34 7.54 -14.02 0.54
C ALA A 34 6.33 -13.14 0.82
N ILE A 35 6.59 -11.84 0.93
CA ILE A 35 5.59 -10.77 0.99
C ILE A 35 5.75 -9.88 -0.23
N LYS A 36 4.65 -9.27 -0.70
CA LYS A 36 4.66 -8.32 -1.80
C LYS A 36 3.89 -7.04 -1.45
N PHE A 37 4.57 -5.90 -1.55
CA PHE A 37 3.98 -4.57 -1.44
C PHE A 37 3.72 -3.97 -2.82
N GLN A 38 2.79 -3.03 -2.89
CA GLN A 38 2.58 -2.19 -4.07
C GLN A 38 3.24 -0.84 -3.85
N LYS A 39 4.18 -0.48 -4.73
CA LYS A 39 4.81 0.85 -4.75
C LYS A 39 4.41 1.58 -6.02
N ARG A 40 4.00 2.83 -5.89
CA ARG A 40 3.67 3.70 -7.03
C ARG A 40 4.45 5.00 -6.94
N THR A 41 4.65 5.61 -8.10
CA THR A 41 4.94 7.02 -8.22
C THR A 41 3.64 7.68 -8.65
N VAL A 42 2.98 8.38 -7.73
CA VAL A 42 1.60 8.87 -7.90
C VAL A 42 1.47 9.74 -9.17
N ASP A 43 2.42 10.65 -9.38
CA ASP A 43 2.44 11.54 -10.55
C ASP A 43 2.70 10.84 -11.90
N LEU A 44 3.23 9.61 -11.89
CA LEU A 44 3.41 8.83 -13.13
C LEU A 44 2.19 7.99 -13.47
N LEU A 45 1.37 7.64 -12.47
CA LEU A 45 0.25 6.71 -12.66
C LEU A 45 -1.09 7.40 -12.89
N TYR A 46 -1.27 8.61 -12.35
CA TYR A 46 -2.53 9.32 -12.38
C TYR A 46 -2.38 10.67 -13.09
N SER A 47 -3.43 11.10 -13.80
CA SER A 47 -3.44 12.44 -14.40
C SER A 47 -3.53 13.50 -13.31
N LYS A 48 -2.98 14.69 -13.60
CA LYS A 48 -3.06 15.82 -12.69
C LYS A 48 -4.50 16.20 -12.39
N GLU A 49 -5.40 16.17 -13.39
CA GLU A 49 -6.81 16.51 -13.15
C GLU A 49 -7.45 15.59 -12.12
N LEU A 50 -7.16 14.28 -12.17
CA LEU A 50 -7.67 13.33 -11.20
C LEU A 50 -7.12 13.59 -9.79
N LEU A 51 -5.81 13.82 -9.69
CA LEU A 51 -5.13 14.03 -8.41
C LEU A 51 -5.62 15.30 -7.69
N ASP A 52 -6.01 16.31 -8.45
CA ASP A 52 -6.50 17.59 -7.92
C ASP A 52 -8.01 17.56 -7.59
N THR A 53 -8.73 16.44 -7.85
CA THR A 53 -10.14 16.31 -7.45
C THR A 53 -10.31 16.13 -5.93
N SER A 54 -11.40 16.69 -5.39
CA SER A 54 -11.71 16.58 -3.96
C SER A 54 -12.08 15.16 -3.55
N ARG A 55 -11.51 14.73 -2.42
CA ARG A 55 -11.79 13.48 -1.75
C ARG A 55 -11.43 13.58 -0.27
N GLU A 56 -12.43 13.45 0.59
CA GLU A 56 -12.21 13.31 2.03
C GLU A 56 -11.52 11.98 2.35
N SER A 57 -10.43 12.06 3.12
CA SER A 57 -9.67 10.90 3.58
C SER A 57 -8.91 11.22 4.88
N PRO A 58 -8.39 10.20 5.59
CA PRO A 58 -7.55 10.43 6.77
C PRO A 58 -6.28 11.26 6.52
N TRP A 59 -5.87 11.41 5.25
CA TRP A 59 -4.63 12.09 4.87
C TRP A 59 -4.85 13.48 4.29
N GLY A 60 -6.11 13.87 4.03
CA GLY A 60 -6.43 15.15 3.39
C GLY A 60 -7.75 15.12 2.62
N THR A 61 -7.94 16.16 1.81
CA THR A 61 -9.19 16.49 1.11
C THR A 61 -9.10 16.34 -0.42
N THR A 62 -7.98 15.83 -0.93
CA THR A 62 -7.75 15.57 -2.36
C THR A 62 -7.41 14.10 -2.64
N GLN A 63 -7.59 13.65 -3.88
CA GLN A 63 -7.13 12.33 -4.31
C GLN A 63 -5.62 12.19 -4.11
N ARG A 64 -4.84 13.24 -4.41
CA ARG A 64 -3.38 13.27 -4.23
C ARG A 64 -2.99 12.92 -2.80
N GLU A 65 -3.53 13.62 -1.82
CA GLU A 65 -3.21 13.42 -0.40
C GLU A 65 -3.53 11.99 0.06
N GLN A 66 -4.67 11.44 -0.38
CA GLN A 66 -4.99 10.05 -0.09
C GLN A 66 -3.97 9.07 -0.70
N LYS A 67 -3.60 9.27 -1.97
CA LYS A 67 -2.67 8.38 -2.66
C LYS A 67 -1.28 8.46 -2.05
N ASP A 68 -0.78 9.66 -1.81
CA ASP A 68 0.54 9.89 -1.20
C ASP A 68 0.58 9.32 0.22
N GLY A 69 -0.50 9.48 0.99
CA GLY A 69 -0.62 8.93 2.33
C GLY A 69 -0.63 7.39 2.40
N LEU A 70 -0.91 6.71 1.29
CA LEU A 70 -0.85 5.25 1.17
C LEU A 70 0.49 4.75 0.65
N GLU A 71 1.41 5.63 0.28
CA GLU A 71 2.76 5.27 -0.15
C GLU A 71 3.74 5.38 1.03
N PHE A 72 4.82 4.60 1.01
CA PHE A 72 5.93 4.66 1.97
C PHE A 72 7.28 4.54 1.26
#